data_AF-A0A8J8JSE3-F1
#
_entry.id   AF-A0A8J8JSE3-F1
#
_cell.length_a   1.000
_cell.length_b   1.000
_cell.length_c   1.000
_cell.angle_alpha   90.00
_cell.angle_beta   90.00
_cell.angle_gamma   90.00
#
_symmetry.space_group_name_H-M   'P 1'
#
loop_
_entity.id
_entity.type
_entity.pdbx_description
1 polymer ?
#
loop_
_entity_poly.entity_id
_entity_poly.type
_entity_poly.pdbx_seq_one_letter_code
_entity_poly.pdbx_strand_id
1 'polypeptide(L)'
;MKINMLLTEILQMRPGERINITPDIQIEFRGYEGLVAQKAWDQQWKIIKHKHRPKIGLFDFRLLFNGTPPDHSQILKSTVQELTKDALEDIYDGKSPEEISCECENILHQIQLLFLEQEINYGVEEFQAFTHFQAPRDFFMAYLLKSLDMPREDALKKIEVWTDRYGIIRRPPRDSEWENYIKNGDKWLRGKILDKYREKAKELPNNPNYPF
;
A
#
# COMPACT_ATOMS: atom_id res chain seq x y z
N MET A 1 -3.13 -16.88 -4.49
CA MET A 1 -2.49 -16.58 -5.80
C MET A 1 -1.11 -16.01 -5.55
N LYS A 2 -0.06 -16.48 -6.25
CA LYS A 2 1.29 -15.93 -6.06
C LYS A 2 1.35 -14.45 -6.46
N ILE A 3 1.94 -13.61 -5.63
CA ILE A 3 1.95 -12.15 -5.86
C ILE A 3 2.56 -11.73 -7.20
N ASN A 4 3.56 -12.45 -7.70
CA ASN A 4 4.15 -12.17 -9.01
C ASN A 4 3.16 -12.33 -10.17
N MET A 5 2.22 -13.27 -10.05
CA MET A 5 1.15 -13.42 -11.03
C MET A 5 0.18 -12.26 -10.93
N LEU A 6 -0.28 -11.95 -9.71
CA LEU A 6 -1.18 -10.84 -9.45
C LEU A 6 -0.66 -9.52 -10.03
N LEU A 7 0.61 -9.21 -9.81
CA LEU A 7 1.26 -8.00 -10.34
C LEU A 7 1.25 -7.95 -11.86
N THR A 8 1.49 -9.09 -12.50
CA THR A 8 1.48 -9.19 -13.96
C THR A 8 0.06 -9.01 -14.49
N GLU A 9 -0.95 -9.54 -13.79
CA GLU A 9 -2.35 -9.34 -14.11
C GLU A 9 -2.75 -7.86 -13.97
N ILE A 10 -2.39 -7.20 -12.86
CA ILE A 10 -2.68 -5.76 -12.65
C ILE A 10 -2.13 -4.90 -13.79
N LEU A 11 -0.92 -5.19 -14.30
CA LEU A 11 -0.32 -4.45 -15.41
C LEU A 11 -1.06 -4.62 -16.75
N GLN A 12 -1.91 -5.63 -16.87
CA GLN A 12 -2.72 -5.91 -18.06
C GLN A 12 -4.17 -5.40 -17.93
N MET A 13 -4.57 -4.96 -16.73
CA MET A 13 -5.93 -4.52 -16.46
C MET A 13 -6.28 -3.20 -17.15
N ARG A 14 -7.57 -3.06 -17.46
CA ARG A 14 -8.20 -1.82 -17.92
C ARG A 14 -8.97 -1.16 -16.78
N PRO A 15 -9.13 0.18 -16.79
CA PRO A 15 -9.94 0.86 -15.78
C PRO A 15 -11.34 0.25 -15.64
N GLY A 16 -11.75 -0.03 -14.41
CA GLY A 16 -13.01 -0.68 -14.05
C GLY A 16 -12.94 -2.21 -13.95
N GLU A 17 -11.87 -2.85 -14.44
CA GLU A 17 -11.68 -4.29 -14.27
C GLU A 17 -11.39 -4.66 -12.82
N ARG A 18 -11.74 -5.90 -12.44
CA ARG A 18 -11.57 -6.43 -11.09
C ARG A 18 -10.94 -7.82 -11.09
N ILE A 19 -10.07 -8.07 -10.11
CA ILE A 19 -9.53 -9.39 -9.80
C ILE A 19 -10.01 -9.79 -8.41
N ASN A 20 -10.53 -11.03 -8.28
CA ASN A 20 -10.85 -11.62 -6.99
C ASN A 20 -9.60 -12.35 -6.46
N ILE A 21 -9.13 -11.95 -5.28
CA ILE A 21 -8.03 -12.63 -4.58
C ILE A 21 -8.58 -13.76 -3.73
N THR A 22 -9.64 -13.45 -2.98
CA THR A 22 -10.49 -14.37 -2.23
C THR A 22 -11.95 -13.97 -2.48
N PRO A 23 -12.96 -14.72 -1.99
CA PRO A 23 -14.36 -14.31 -2.08
C PRO A 23 -14.63 -12.91 -1.50
N ASP A 24 -13.85 -12.52 -0.49
CA ASP A 24 -14.05 -11.30 0.29
C ASP A 24 -13.05 -10.20 -0.08
N ILE A 25 -12.04 -10.50 -0.90
CA ILE A 25 -10.97 -9.56 -1.24
C ILE A 25 -10.89 -9.38 -2.76
N GLN A 26 -11.04 -8.15 -3.20
CA GLN A 26 -10.95 -7.78 -4.61
C GLN A 26 -9.99 -6.61 -4.82
N ILE A 27 -9.44 -6.53 -6.03
CA ILE A 27 -8.67 -5.39 -6.52
C ILE A 27 -9.42 -4.83 -7.72
N GLU A 28 -9.66 -3.52 -7.72
CA GLU A 28 -10.26 -2.78 -8.82
C GLU A 28 -9.22 -1.85 -9.43
N PHE A 29 -8.87 -2.06 -10.70
CA PHE A 29 -7.96 -1.16 -11.40
C PHE A 29 -8.68 0.10 -11.86
N ARG A 30 -8.05 1.26 -11.66
CA ARG A 30 -8.64 2.58 -11.93
C ARG A 30 -7.79 3.42 -12.87
N GLY A 31 -6.48 3.22 -12.87
CA GLY A 31 -5.55 4.04 -13.64
C GLY A 31 -5.79 5.54 -13.40
N TYR A 32 -5.75 6.34 -14.46
CA TYR A 32 -5.92 7.79 -14.36
C TYR A 32 -7.30 8.27 -13.86
N GLU A 33 -8.30 7.40 -13.80
CA GLU A 33 -9.61 7.73 -13.22
C GLU A 33 -9.63 7.56 -11.70
N GLY A 34 -8.56 7.02 -11.11
CA GLY A 34 -8.47 6.75 -9.70
C GLY A 34 -8.23 7.98 -8.81
N LEU A 35 -8.38 7.78 -7.50
CA LEU A 35 -8.28 8.87 -6.54
C LEU A 35 -6.85 9.42 -6.45
N VAL A 36 -5.83 8.60 -6.70
CA VAL A 36 -4.42 9.01 -6.70
C VAL A 36 -4.20 10.09 -7.76
N ALA A 37 -4.67 9.85 -8.99
CA ALA A 37 -4.61 10.83 -10.07
C ALA A 37 -5.45 12.08 -9.75
N GLN A 38 -6.71 11.90 -9.35
CA GLN A 38 -7.62 13.02 -9.05
C GLN A 38 -7.09 13.94 -7.95
N LYS A 39 -6.50 13.34 -6.89
CA LYS A 39 -5.98 14.05 -5.73
C LYS A 39 -4.54 14.54 -5.92
N ALA A 40 -3.85 14.17 -7.00
CA ALA A 40 -2.51 14.67 -7.26
C ALA A 40 -2.50 16.15 -7.66
N TRP A 41 -3.62 16.65 -8.19
CA TRP A 41 -3.74 17.98 -8.77
C TRP A 41 -4.78 18.86 -8.06
N ASP A 42 -5.29 18.41 -6.91
CA ASP A 42 -6.35 19.10 -6.16
C ASP A 42 -5.83 20.23 -5.26
N GLN A 43 -4.53 20.27 -4.97
CA GLN A 43 -3.91 21.20 -4.03
C GLN A 43 -2.62 21.79 -4.62
N GLN A 44 -2.45 23.12 -4.53
CA GLN A 44 -1.31 23.84 -5.12
C GLN A 44 0.06 23.24 -4.75
N TRP A 45 0.26 22.86 -3.49
CA TRP A 45 1.53 22.28 -3.06
C TRP A 45 1.80 20.91 -3.69
N LYS A 46 0.76 20.10 -3.96
CA LYS A 46 0.90 18.82 -4.67
C LYS A 46 1.22 19.05 -6.13
N ILE A 47 0.53 19.98 -6.80
CA ILE A 47 0.82 20.39 -8.18
C ILE A 47 2.31 20.72 -8.32
N ILE A 48 2.87 21.51 -7.38
CA ILE A 48 4.30 21.85 -7.37
C ILE A 48 5.19 20.61 -7.20
N LYS A 49 4.81 19.66 -6.33
CA LYS A 49 5.55 18.39 -6.14
C LYS A 49 5.45 17.46 -7.35
N HIS A 50 4.40 17.60 -8.15
CA HIS A 50 4.04 16.71 -9.25
C HIS A 50 4.35 17.28 -10.64
N LYS A 51 4.82 18.52 -10.75
CA LYS A 51 5.06 19.23 -12.02
C LYS A 51 5.92 18.48 -13.06
N HIS A 52 6.71 17.48 -12.64
CA HIS A 52 7.58 16.68 -13.52
C HIS A 52 7.19 15.20 -13.53
N ARG A 53 5.97 14.87 -13.11
CA ARG A 53 5.46 13.51 -12.97
C ARG A 53 4.18 13.37 -13.80
N PRO A 54 4.29 13.24 -15.13
CA PRO A 54 3.13 13.31 -15.99
C PRO A 54 2.26 12.04 -15.95
N LYS A 55 2.71 10.98 -15.27
CA LYS A 55 2.05 9.68 -15.21
C LYS A 55 1.41 9.37 -13.86
N ILE A 56 1.20 10.36 -12.99
CA ILE A 56 0.65 10.09 -11.66
C ILE A 56 -0.72 9.40 -11.73
N GLY A 57 -0.83 8.31 -10.98
CA GLY A 57 -2.01 7.45 -10.92
C GLY A 57 -2.14 6.50 -12.11
N LEU A 58 -1.12 6.39 -12.97
CA LEU A 58 -1.16 5.46 -14.13
C LEU A 58 -1.53 4.04 -13.72
N PHE A 59 -1.08 3.61 -12.54
CA PHE A 59 -1.34 2.28 -12.01
C PHE A 59 -2.21 2.29 -10.76
N ASP A 60 -3.05 3.31 -10.58
CA ASP A 60 -3.94 3.38 -9.41
C ASP A 60 -4.91 2.18 -9.41
N PHE A 61 -4.94 1.47 -8.30
CA PHE A 61 -5.94 0.46 -8.00
C PHE A 61 -6.48 0.65 -6.58
N ARG A 62 -7.72 0.21 -6.38
CA ARG A 62 -8.40 0.21 -5.08
C ARG A 62 -8.55 -1.22 -4.58
N LEU A 63 -8.25 -1.44 -3.31
CA LEU A 63 -8.58 -2.66 -2.60
C LEU A 63 -10.03 -2.62 -2.10
N LEU A 64 -10.74 -3.74 -2.19
CA LEU A 64 -12.08 -3.94 -1.67
C LEU A 64 -12.09 -5.14 -0.74
N PHE A 65 -12.43 -4.93 0.54
CA PHE A 65 -12.65 -5.98 1.52
C PHE A 65 -14.13 -6.04 1.83
N ASN A 66 -14.78 -7.16 1.54
CA ASN A 66 -16.24 -7.29 1.56
C ASN A 66 -16.97 -6.20 0.75
N GLY A 67 -16.38 -5.82 -0.39
CA GLY A 67 -16.92 -4.80 -1.30
C GLY A 67 -16.67 -3.35 -0.88
N THR A 68 -16.05 -3.08 0.27
CA THR A 68 -15.77 -1.71 0.75
C THR A 68 -14.26 -1.43 0.80
N PRO A 69 -13.83 -0.15 0.68
CA PRO A 69 -12.42 0.20 0.88
C PRO A 69 -11.93 -0.20 2.28
N PRO A 70 -10.65 -0.59 2.43
CA PRO A 70 -10.09 -1.00 3.71
C PRO A 70 -10.05 0.15 4.74
N ASP A 71 -10.34 -0.19 6.00
CA ASP A 71 -10.04 0.64 7.16
C ASP A 71 -8.71 0.17 7.77
N HIS A 72 -7.66 1.00 7.68
CA HIS A 72 -6.34 0.61 8.19
C HIS A 72 -6.34 0.43 9.71
N SER A 73 -7.23 1.12 10.43
CA SER A 73 -7.38 0.96 11.88
C SER A 73 -7.85 -0.45 12.22
N GLN A 74 -8.85 -0.95 11.48
CA GLN A 74 -9.35 -2.32 11.67
C GLN A 74 -8.27 -3.35 11.35
N ILE A 75 -7.52 -3.15 10.27
CA ILE A 75 -6.46 -4.09 9.87
C ILE A 75 -5.32 -4.10 10.88
N LEU A 76 -4.90 -2.94 11.38
CA LEU A 76 -3.94 -2.84 12.47
C LEU A 76 -4.44 -3.58 13.73
N LYS A 77 -5.72 -3.40 14.08
CA LYS A 77 -6.34 -4.07 15.23
C LYS A 77 -6.36 -5.58 15.03
N SER A 78 -6.86 -6.08 13.90
CA SER A 78 -6.87 -7.52 13.58
C SER A 78 -5.46 -8.11 13.56
N THR A 79 -4.47 -7.37 13.05
CA THR A 79 -3.07 -7.79 13.06
C THR A 79 -2.57 -8.05 14.47
N VAL A 80 -2.77 -7.12 15.40
CA VAL A 80 -2.36 -7.25 16.80
C VAL A 80 -3.03 -8.43 17.50
N GLN A 81 -4.24 -8.78 17.06
CA GLN A 81 -5.04 -9.81 17.70
C GLN A 81 -4.71 -11.23 17.21
N GLU A 82 -4.27 -11.36 15.96
CA GLU A 82 -4.21 -12.65 15.27
C GLU A 82 -2.83 -13.00 14.69
N LEU A 83 -1.94 -12.02 14.45
CA LEU A 83 -0.66 -12.27 13.81
C LEU A 83 0.51 -12.30 14.79
N THR A 84 1.53 -13.06 14.42
CA THR A 84 2.87 -12.98 15.00
C THR A 84 3.76 -12.03 14.21
N LYS A 85 4.85 -11.58 14.83
CA LYS A 85 5.88 -10.77 14.18
C LYS A 85 6.50 -11.49 12.98
N ASP A 86 6.81 -12.77 13.14
CA ASP A 86 7.41 -13.60 12.09
C ASP A 86 6.50 -13.72 10.85
N ALA A 87 5.21 -13.97 11.05
CA ALA A 87 4.25 -14.04 9.94
C ALA A 87 4.14 -12.71 9.17
N LEU A 88 4.18 -11.60 9.90
CA LEU A 88 4.15 -10.27 9.30
C LEU A 88 5.46 -9.95 8.56
N GLU A 89 6.61 -10.31 9.11
CA GLU A 89 7.91 -10.15 8.45
C GLU A 89 7.99 -11.00 7.18
N ASP A 90 7.46 -12.22 7.20
CA ASP A 90 7.38 -13.11 6.05
C ASP A 90 6.55 -12.50 4.90
N ILE A 91 5.37 -11.92 5.19
CA ILE A 91 4.59 -11.17 4.21
C ILE A 91 5.35 -9.95 3.71
N TYR A 92 5.98 -9.22 4.61
CA TYR A 92 6.76 -8.04 4.28
C TYR A 92 8.01 -8.35 3.44
N ASP A 93 8.51 -9.58 3.48
CA ASP A 93 9.60 -10.08 2.62
C ASP A 93 9.09 -10.79 1.35
N GLY A 94 7.77 -10.87 1.16
CA GLY A 94 7.13 -11.26 -0.09
C GLY A 94 6.74 -12.73 -0.17
N LYS A 95 6.73 -13.46 0.95
CA LYS A 95 6.11 -14.79 1.00
C LYS A 95 4.62 -14.67 0.71
N SER A 96 4.07 -15.68 0.06
CA SER A 96 2.63 -15.74 -0.19
C SER A 96 1.89 -16.12 1.10
N PRO A 97 0.68 -15.60 1.38
CA PRO A 97 -0.09 -15.99 2.56
C PRO A 97 -0.26 -17.50 2.73
N GLU A 98 -0.42 -18.23 1.62
CA GLU A 98 -0.56 -19.70 1.61
C GLU A 98 0.72 -20.44 2.01
N GLU A 99 1.87 -19.77 1.97
CA GLU A 99 3.17 -20.32 2.36
C GLU A 99 3.48 -20.09 3.86
N ILE A 100 2.63 -19.32 4.55
CA ILE A 100 2.79 -18.97 5.96
C ILE A 100 1.80 -19.80 6.77
N SER A 101 2.30 -20.55 7.75
CA SER A 101 1.47 -21.37 8.63
C SER A 101 0.69 -20.51 9.64
N CYS A 102 -0.38 -19.84 9.19
CA CYS A 102 -1.35 -19.15 10.05
C CYS A 102 -2.79 -19.57 9.72
N GLU A 103 -3.62 -19.70 10.75
CA GLU A 103 -5.07 -19.89 10.60
C GLU A 103 -5.79 -18.63 10.08
N CYS A 104 -5.10 -17.49 10.14
CA CYS A 104 -5.58 -16.15 9.87
C CYS A 104 -5.26 -15.65 8.45
N GLU A 105 -5.24 -16.56 7.46
CA GLU A 105 -4.75 -16.30 6.09
C GLU A 105 -5.36 -15.04 5.46
N ASN A 106 -6.64 -14.76 5.71
CA ASN A 106 -7.33 -13.59 5.18
C ASN A 106 -6.67 -12.26 5.60
N ILE A 107 -6.17 -12.15 6.84
CA ILE A 107 -5.47 -10.95 7.31
C ILE A 107 -4.13 -10.81 6.60
N LEU A 108 -3.42 -11.92 6.36
CA LEU A 108 -2.16 -11.92 5.63
C LEU A 108 -2.35 -11.43 4.18
N HIS A 109 -3.43 -11.86 3.50
CA HIS A 109 -3.80 -11.31 2.19
C HIS A 109 -4.06 -9.80 2.26
N GLN A 110 -4.84 -9.32 3.23
CA GLN A 110 -5.16 -7.90 3.37
C GLN A 110 -3.89 -7.05 3.56
N ILE A 111 -2.96 -7.49 4.42
CA ILE A 111 -1.70 -6.79 4.66
C ILE A 111 -0.81 -6.81 3.42
N GLN A 112 -0.66 -7.96 2.75
CA GLN A 112 0.15 -8.07 1.54
C GLN A 112 -0.35 -7.11 0.45
N LEU A 113 -1.67 -7.02 0.28
CA LEU A 113 -2.28 -6.11 -0.69
C LEU A 113 -2.16 -4.65 -0.29
N LEU A 114 -2.25 -4.31 1.00
CA LEU A 114 -1.96 -2.95 1.46
C LEU A 114 -0.49 -2.58 1.21
N PHE A 115 0.46 -3.48 1.47
CA PHE A 115 1.85 -3.22 1.13
C PHE A 115 2.03 -2.96 -0.37
N LEU A 116 1.33 -3.73 -1.20
CA LEU A 116 1.34 -3.55 -2.64
C LEU A 116 0.73 -2.19 -3.05
N GLU A 117 -0.43 -1.83 -2.49
CA GLU A 117 -1.10 -0.55 -2.73
C GLU A 117 -0.21 0.63 -2.34
N GLN A 118 0.37 0.59 -1.15
CA GLN A 118 1.27 1.65 -0.68
C GLN A 118 2.51 1.77 -1.57
N GLU A 119 3.08 0.65 -2.03
CA GLU A 119 4.25 0.69 -2.91
C GLU A 119 3.93 1.19 -4.31
N ILE A 120 2.80 0.81 -4.93
CA ILE A 120 2.52 1.20 -6.32
C ILE A 120 1.93 2.61 -6.42
N ASN A 121 1.08 3.01 -5.47
CA ASN A 121 0.35 4.27 -5.57
C ASN A 121 1.16 5.48 -5.06
N TYR A 122 2.10 5.29 -4.14
CA TYR A 122 2.73 6.37 -3.40
C TYR A 122 4.25 6.23 -3.30
N GLY A 123 4.99 7.32 -3.57
CA GLY A 123 6.45 7.29 -3.52
C GLY A 123 7.13 8.31 -4.44
N VAL A 124 8.26 7.90 -5.00
CA VAL A 124 9.19 8.76 -5.76
C VAL A 124 9.10 8.60 -7.27
N GLU A 125 8.49 7.53 -7.77
CA GLU A 125 8.33 7.25 -9.19
C GLU A 125 7.44 8.28 -9.91
N GLU A 126 7.57 8.38 -11.22
CA GLU A 126 6.78 9.31 -12.05
C GLU A 126 5.27 9.01 -12.05
N PHE A 127 4.90 7.76 -11.75
CA PHE A 127 3.51 7.31 -11.70
C PHE A 127 2.90 7.33 -10.30
N GLN A 128 3.72 7.56 -9.28
CA GLN A 128 3.31 7.58 -7.88
C GLN A 128 2.95 8.99 -7.42
N ALA A 129 1.91 9.10 -6.59
CA ALA A 129 1.65 10.33 -5.86
C ALA A 129 2.72 10.57 -4.79
N PHE A 130 3.08 11.84 -4.62
CA PHE A 130 3.95 12.26 -3.53
C PHE A 130 3.28 11.98 -2.18
N THR A 131 4.10 11.49 -1.26
CA THR A 131 3.74 11.34 0.14
C THR A 131 4.89 11.81 1.02
N HIS A 132 4.56 12.39 2.18
CA HIS A 132 5.55 12.82 3.15
C HIS A 132 6.35 11.65 3.75
N PHE A 133 5.84 10.43 3.64
CA PHE A 133 6.51 9.22 4.12
C PHE A 133 7.69 8.82 3.24
N GLN A 134 7.70 9.13 1.94
CA GLN A 134 8.65 8.63 0.91
C GLN A 134 8.71 7.09 0.75
N ALA A 135 8.42 6.33 1.81
CA ALA A 135 8.43 4.89 1.95
C ALA A 135 7.15 4.41 2.68
N PRO A 136 5.94 4.72 2.18
CA PRO A 136 4.69 4.52 2.92
C PRO A 136 4.45 3.07 3.35
N ARG A 137 4.84 2.09 2.53
CA ARG A 137 4.85 0.66 2.89
C ARG A 137 5.68 0.39 4.15
N ASP A 138 6.89 0.95 4.21
CA ASP A 138 7.83 0.71 5.31
C ASP A 138 7.34 1.38 6.60
N PHE A 139 6.71 2.54 6.48
CA PHE A 139 6.01 3.15 7.62
C PHE A 139 4.85 2.27 8.07
N PHE A 140 4.02 1.75 7.16
CA PHE A 140 2.93 0.86 7.54
C PHE A 140 3.42 -0.39 8.27
N MET A 141 4.50 -1.02 7.77
CA MET A 141 5.18 -2.12 8.46
C MET A 141 5.66 -1.71 9.86
N ALA A 142 6.23 -0.51 9.99
CA ALA A 142 6.67 0.00 11.27
C ALA A 142 5.50 0.12 12.27
N TYR A 143 4.34 0.62 11.84
CA TYR A 143 3.11 0.66 12.65
C TYR A 143 2.71 -0.74 13.14
N LEU A 144 2.69 -1.73 12.24
CA LEU A 144 2.32 -3.11 12.58
C LEU A 144 3.32 -3.72 13.59
N LEU A 145 4.62 -3.60 13.33
CA LEU A 145 5.68 -4.11 14.21
C LEU A 145 5.62 -3.49 15.61
N LYS A 146 5.52 -2.16 15.68
CA LYS A 146 5.45 -1.46 16.98
C LYS A 146 4.18 -1.84 17.74
N SER A 147 3.08 -2.11 17.04
CA SER A 147 1.84 -2.58 17.68
C SER A 147 2.03 -3.97 18.30
N LEU A 148 2.78 -4.86 17.65
CA LEU A 148 3.08 -6.21 18.14
C LEU A 148 4.12 -6.24 19.27
N ASP A 149 5.00 -5.23 19.36
CA ASP A 149 5.99 -5.10 20.43
C ASP A 149 5.39 -4.47 21.73
N MET A 150 4.10 -4.13 21.74
CA MET A 150 3.38 -3.57 22.90
C MET A 150 2.45 -4.61 23.53
N PRO A 151 2.10 -4.47 24.83
CA PRO A 151 0.96 -5.18 25.40
C PRO A 151 -0.31 -4.93 24.57
N ARG A 152 -1.06 -5.99 24.27
CA ARG A 152 -2.21 -5.96 23.35
C ARG A 152 -3.18 -4.81 23.63
N GLU A 153 -3.55 -4.58 24.88
CA GLU A 153 -4.49 -3.50 25.24
C GLU A 153 -3.94 -2.10 24.94
N ASP A 154 -2.63 -1.90 25.14
CA ASP A 154 -1.98 -0.62 24.87
C ASP A 154 -1.83 -0.38 23.37
N ALA A 155 -1.51 -1.44 22.61
CA ALA A 155 -1.47 -1.39 21.15
C ALA A 155 -2.83 -0.96 20.57
N LEU A 156 -3.93 -1.58 21.03
CA LEU A 156 -5.28 -1.25 20.55
C LEU A 156 -5.65 0.22 20.83
N LYS A 157 -5.31 0.75 22.02
CA LYS A 157 -5.51 2.17 22.35
C LYS A 157 -4.64 3.08 21.49
N LYS A 158 -3.38 2.70 21.23
CA LYS A 158 -2.45 3.50 20.42
C LYS A 158 -2.87 3.57 18.96
N ILE A 159 -3.40 2.48 18.40
CA ILE A 159 -3.92 2.46 17.02
C ILE A 159 -4.97 3.56 16.83
N GLU A 160 -5.87 3.77 17.78
CA GLU A 160 -6.89 4.83 17.66
C GLU A 160 -6.30 6.25 17.64
N VAL A 161 -5.14 6.44 18.25
CA VAL A 161 -4.41 7.72 18.23
C VAL A 161 -3.62 7.88 16.93
N TRP A 162 -3.11 6.77 16.39
CA TRP A 162 -2.33 6.74 15.15
C TRP A 162 -3.18 6.86 13.90
N THR A 163 -4.44 6.46 13.94
CA THR A 163 -5.38 6.65 12.83
C THR A 163 -6.25 7.88 13.02
N ASP A 164 -6.66 8.52 11.92
CA ASP A 164 -7.69 9.55 11.96
C ASP A 164 -9.11 8.96 11.98
N ARG A 165 -10.13 9.83 11.96
CA ARG A 165 -11.54 9.42 11.98
C ARG A 165 -11.99 8.62 10.75
N TYR A 166 -11.16 8.56 9.71
CA TYR A 166 -11.40 7.82 8.48
C TYR A 166 -10.55 6.54 8.42
N GLY A 167 -9.87 6.19 9.51
CA GLY A 167 -9.00 5.03 9.56
C GLY A 167 -7.69 5.23 8.78
N ILE A 168 -7.29 6.47 8.47
CA ILE A 168 -6.04 6.75 7.75
C ILE A 168 -4.91 6.91 8.77
N ILE A 169 -3.78 6.24 8.52
CA ILE A 169 -2.60 6.33 9.39
C ILE A 169 -1.97 7.71 9.28
N ARG A 170 -1.80 8.35 10.43
CA ARG A 170 -1.14 9.64 10.57
C ARG A 170 0.37 9.46 10.54
N ARG A 171 1.10 10.45 10.04
CA ARG A 171 2.56 10.47 10.16
C ARG A 171 2.95 10.50 11.64
N PRO A 172 3.97 9.74 12.07
CA PRO A 172 4.41 9.82 13.45
C PRO A 172 4.96 11.22 13.75
N PRO A 173 4.85 11.69 15.00
CA PRO A 173 5.31 13.04 15.38
C PRO A 173 6.82 13.23 15.20
N ARG A 174 7.60 12.15 15.32
CA ARG A 174 9.06 12.13 15.20
C ARG A 174 9.49 10.87 14.46
N ASP A 175 10.18 11.03 13.34
CA ASP A 175 10.66 9.90 12.53
C ASP A 175 11.64 9.02 13.33
N SER A 176 12.43 9.61 14.23
CA SER A 176 13.41 8.91 15.09
C SER A 176 12.81 7.83 16.00
N GLU A 177 11.53 7.94 16.36
CA GLU A 177 10.85 6.91 17.15
C GLU A 177 10.53 5.63 16.36
N TRP A 178 10.71 5.70 15.04
CA TRP A 178 10.31 4.67 14.09
C TRP A 178 11.47 4.27 13.18
N GLU A 179 12.60 4.97 13.20
CA GLU A 179 13.82 4.64 12.44
C GLU A 179 14.25 3.18 12.64
N ASN A 180 14.16 2.63 13.86
CA ASN A 180 14.49 1.24 14.15
C ASN A 180 13.55 0.22 13.46
N TYR A 181 12.35 0.65 13.07
CA TYR A 181 11.33 -0.17 12.44
C TYR A 181 11.24 0.05 10.93
N ILE A 182 11.76 1.18 10.44
CA ILE A 182 11.85 1.48 9.00
C ILE A 182 13.04 0.70 8.45
N LYS A 183 12.75 -0.44 7.82
CA LYS A 183 13.79 -1.25 7.17
C LYS A 183 14.16 -0.60 5.82
N ASN A 184 15.15 0.29 5.81
CA ASN A 184 15.74 0.85 4.59
C ASN A 184 16.58 -0.24 3.87
N GLY A 185 16.00 -0.94 2.90
CA GLY A 185 16.73 -1.94 2.10
C GLY A 185 16.00 -2.42 0.85
N ASP A 186 16.75 -3.09 -0.04
CA ASP A 186 16.27 -3.76 -1.26
C ASP A 186 15.35 -4.93 -0.89
N LYS A 187 14.10 -4.61 -0.57
CA LYS A 187 13.05 -5.60 -0.31
C LYS A 187 12.22 -5.85 -1.56
N TRP A 188 11.57 -7.01 -1.60
CA TRP A 188 10.93 -7.58 -2.78
C TRP A 188 10.08 -6.59 -3.61
N LEU A 189 9.24 -5.72 -3.01
CA LEU A 189 8.50 -4.72 -3.82
C LEU A 189 9.35 -3.52 -4.27
N ARG A 190 10.35 -3.10 -3.47
CA ARG A 190 11.18 -1.90 -3.78
C ARG A 190 12.19 -2.13 -4.91
N GLY A 191 12.35 -3.38 -5.38
CA GLY A 191 13.24 -3.76 -6.48
C GLY A 191 12.49 -4.22 -7.74
N LYS A 192 12.64 -5.51 -8.09
CA LYS A 192 12.18 -6.12 -9.35
C LYS A 192 10.71 -5.85 -9.71
N ILE A 193 9.86 -5.60 -8.73
CA ILE A 193 8.44 -5.31 -8.98
C ILE A 193 8.29 -3.90 -9.52
N LEU A 194 8.81 -2.88 -8.84
CA LEU A 194 8.80 -1.52 -9.37
C LEU A 194 9.49 -1.43 -10.72
N ASP A 195 10.54 -2.23 -10.98
CA ASP A 195 11.18 -2.27 -12.30
C ASP A 195 10.19 -2.62 -13.42
N LYS A 196 9.29 -3.60 -13.20
CA LYS A 196 8.25 -3.94 -14.19
C LYS A 196 7.30 -2.77 -14.43
N TYR A 197 6.92 -2.05 -13.38
CA TYR A 197 6.04 -0.89 -13.48
C TYR A 197 6.74 0.29 -14.14
N ARG A 198 8.04 0.51 -13.87
CA ARG A 198 8.88 1.51 -14.54
C ARG A 198 8.99 1.21 -16.03
N GLU A 199 9.32 -0.02 -16.40
CA GLU A 199 9.38 -0.40 -17.83
C GLU A 199 8.02 -0.23 -18.49
N LYS A 200 6.94 -0.67 -17.83
CA LYS A 200 5.59 -0.49 -18.39
C LYS A 200 5.19 0.98 -18.51
N ALA A 201 5.59 1.81 -17.55
CA ALA A 201 5.31 3.24 -17.56
C ALA A 201 5.92 3.89 -18.80
N LYS A 202 7.13 3.53 -19.23
CA LYS A 202 7.78 4.09 -20.44
C LYS A 202 6.95 3.92 -21.70
N GLU A 203 6.19 2.83 -21.80
CA GLU A 203 5.36 2.50 -22.98
C GLU A 203 4.00 3.21 -22.98
N LEU A 204 3.50 3.59 -21.81
CA LEU A 204 2.14 4.11 -21.65
C LEU A 204 2.11 5.64 -21.77
N PRO A 205 1.02 6.22 -22.30
CA PRO A 205 0.91 7.66 -22.46
C PRO A 205 0.84 8.37 -21.12
N ASN A 206 1.08 9.68 -21.13
CA ASN A 206 0.88 10.53 -19.96
C ASN A 206 -0.62 10.67 -19.63
N ASN A 207 -0.92 11.17 -18.42
CA ASN A 207 -2.30 11.41 -17.99
C ASN A 207 -3.03 12.43 -18.89
N PRO A 208 -4.06 12.04 -19.66
CA PRO A 208 -4.68 12.94 -20.63
C PRO A 208 -5.45 14.10 -19.98
N ASN A 209 -5.75 14.02 -18.68
CA ASN A 209 -6.61 14.97 -17.98
C ASN A 209 -5.85 16.14 -17.34
N TYR A 210 -4.51 16.13 -17.35
CA TYR A 210 -3.72 17.15 -16.65
C TYR A 210 -2.68 17.79 -17.57
N PRO A 211 -2.59 19.13 -17.58
CA PRO A 211 -1.58 19.83 -18.37
C PRO A 211 -0.20 19.64 -17.74
N PHE A 212 0.78 19.26 -18.56
CA PHE A 212 2.18 19.08 -18.19
C PHE A 212 3.00 20.31 -18.54
#